data_AF-A0A5W7ZP11-F1
#
_entry.id   AF-A0A5W7ZP11-F1
#
_cell.length_a   1.000
_cell.length_b   1.000
_cell.length_c   1.000
_cell.angle_alpha   90.00
_cell.angle_beta   90.00
_cell.angle_gamma   90.00
#
_symmetry.space_group_name_H-M   'P 1'
#
loop_
_entity.id
_entity.type
_entity.pdbx_description
1 polymer ?
#
loop_
_entity_poly.entity_id
_entity_poly.type
_entity_poly.pdbx_seq_one_letter_code
_entity_poly.pdbx_strand_id
1 'polypeptide(L)'
;MTTITREQQKQILIDTANHVISRDNTSPYSENLRELARIALASLDAEPVAWTSEGALAEVYCGETGVIGPKYIVGDVPLYRHAQPAPVVPEEMPKGLAGQIVSLLAHNIGDKFLAQKIWNACRAAMLS
;
A
#
# COMPACT_ATOMS: atom_id res chain seq x y z
N MET A 1 -34.46 -0.90 12.08
CA MET A 1 -33.04 -0.67 12.39
C MET A 1 -32.24 -1.40 11.32
N THR A 2 -31.64 -0.69 10.38
CA THR A 2 -30.86 -1.30 9.29
C THR A 2 -29.44 -1.51 9.77
N THR A 3 -29.02 -2.77 9.89
CA THR A 3 -27.66 -3.15 10.27
C THR A 3 -26.78 -3.09 9.03
N ILE A 4 -25.73 -2.27 9.08
CA ILE A 4 -24.69 -2.22 8.05
C ILE A 4 -23.93 -3.54 8.01
N THR A 5 -23.70 -4.09 6.83
CA THR A 5 -22.87 -5.31 6.68
C THR A 5 -21.38 -4.96 6.73
N ARG A 6 -20.53 -5.94 7.07
CA ARG A 6 -19.07 -5.75 7.06
C ARG A 6 -18.55 -5.32 5.69
N GLU A 7 -19.12 -5.87 4.62
CA GLU A 7 -18.79 -5.48 3.24
C GLU A 7 -19.21 -4.05 2.92
N GLN A 8 -20.41 -3.63 3.35
CA GLN A 8 -20.85 -2.24 3.20
C GLN A 8 -19.95 -1.27 3.97
N GLN A 9 -19.56 -1.64 5.19
CA GLN A 9 -18.63 -0.85 5.99
C GLN A 9 -17.26 -0.75 5.32
N LYS A 10 -16.75 -1.85 4.76
CA LYS A 10 -15.49 -1.86 4.00
C LYS A 10 -15.57 -0.91 2.80
N GLN A 11 -16.64 -0.99 2.02
CA GLN A 11 -16.81 -0.12 0.85
C GLN A 11 -16.85 1.36 1.22
N ILE A 12 -17.57 1.72 2.29
CA ILE A 12 -17.63 3.11 2.77
C ILE A 12 -16.24 3.63 3.16
N LEU A 13 -15.42 2.80 3.79
CA LEU A 13 -14.05 3.18 4.16
C LEU A 13 -13.17 3.40 2.92
N ILE A 14 -13.29 2.53 1.92
CA ILE A 14 -12.56 2.66 0.64
C ILE A 14 -12.95 3.96 -0.06
N ASP A 15 -14.25 4.22 -0.19
CA ASP A 15 -14.77 5.42 -0.87
C ASP A 15 -14.30 6.69 -0.14
N THR A 16 -14.32 6.67 1.20
CA THR A 16 -13.86 7.79 2.03
C THR A 16 -12.37 8.05 1.85
N ALA A 17 -11.54 7.00 1.85
CA ALA A 17 -10.10 7.14 1.68
C ALA A 17 -9.75 7.69 0.28
N ASN A 18 -10.39 7.19 -0.77
CA ASN A 18 -10.23 7.71 -2.14
C ASN A 18 -10.66 9.18 -2.25
N HIS A 19 -11.73 9.58 -1.56
CA HIS A 19 -12.14 10.98 -1.50
C HIS A 19 -11.09 11.87 -0.81
N VAL A 20 -10.50 11.42 0.30
CA VAL A 20 -9.44 12.16 1.01
C VAL A 20 -8.19 12.31 0.13
N ILE A 21 -7.81 11.25 -0.60
CA ILE A 21 -6.66 11.25 -1.50
C ILE A 21 -6.85 12.24 -2.67
N SER A 22 -8.03 12.24 -3.29
CA SER A 22 -8.33 13.07 -4.47
C SER A 22 -8.63 14.53 -4.16
N ARG A 23 -8.92 14.87 -2.90
CA ARG A 23 -9.30 16.23 -2.50
C ARG A 23 -8.13 17.21 -2.61
N ASP A 24 -8.31 18.28 -3.37
CA ASP A 24 -7.31 19.35 -3.53
C ASP A 24 -7.30 20.27 -2.30
N ASN A 25 -6.38 20.02 -1.36
CA ASN A 25 -6.22 20.78 -0.12
C ASN A 25 -4.74 20.93 0.19
N THR A 26 -4.26 22.15 0.39
CA THR A 26 -2.84 22.49 0.51
C THR A 26 -2.36 22.70 1.96
N SER A 27 -3.22 22.42 2.94
CA SER A 27 -2.83 22.47 4.37
C SER A 27 -1.73 21.46 4.68
N PRO A 28 -0.73 21.75 5.54
CA PRO A 28 0.26 20.76 5.99
C PRO A 28 -0.35 19.49 6.60
N TYR A 29 -1.59 19.57 7.11
CA TYR A 29 -2.33 18.42 7.63
C TYR A 29 -2.95 17.55 6.53
N SER A 30 -3.13 18.08 5.31
CA SER A 30 -3.74 17.33 4.21
C SER A 30 -2.84 16.18 3.75
N GLU A 31 -1.52 16.37 3.70
CA GLU A 31 -0.61 15.29 3.27
C GLU A 31 -0.58 14.15 4.30
N ASN A 32 -0.57 14.46 5.60
CA ASN A 32 -0.70 13.44 6.65
C ASN A 32 -2.01 12.65 6.55
N LEU A 33 -3.11 13.34 6.22
CA LEU A 33 -4.42 12.71 5.99
C LEU A 33 -4.43 11.83 4.74
N ARG A 34 -3.77 12.27 3.66
CA ARG A 34 -3.62 11.48 2.43
C ARG A 34 -2.79 10.23 2.67
N GLU A 35 -1.69 10.36 3.41
CA GLU A 35 -0.85 9.22 3.75
C GLU A 35 -1.58 8.22 4.65
N LEU A 36 -2.32 8.70 5.65
CA LEU A 36 -3.18 7.85 6.46
C LEU A 36 -4.22 7.11 5.61
N ALA A 37 -4.84 7.80 4.63
CA ALA A 37 -5.79 7.19 3.71
C ALA A 37 -5.14 6.11 2.82
N ARG A 38 -3.91 6.33 2.34
CA ARG A 38 -3.15 5.33 1.57
C ARG A 38 -2.83 4.10 2.41
N ILE A 39 -2.38 4.28 3.66
CA ILE A 39 -2.10 3.17 4.59
C ILE A 39 -3.38 2.38 4.90
N ALA A 40 -4.50 3.08 5.11
CA ALA A 40 -5.79 2.45 5.36
C ALA A 40 -6.24 1.62 4.15
N LEU A 41 -6.14 2.14 2.92
CA LEU A 41 -6.46 1.40 1.70
C LEU A 41 -5.57 0.16 1.53
N ALA A 42 -4.26 0.32 1.67
CA ALA A 42 -3.32 -0.81 1.59
C ALA A 42 -3.63 -1.90 2.62
N SER A 43 -4.12 -1.53 3.81
CA SER A 43 -4.53 -2.47 4.85
C SER A 43 -5.85 -3.16 4.53
N LEU A 44 -6.79 -2.46 3.88
CA LEU A 44 -8.10 -3.02 3.49
C LEU A 44 -8.01 -3.96 2.28
N ASP A 45 -7.03 -3.75 1.41
CA ASP A 45 -6.76 -4.56 0.22
C ASP A 45 -5.70 -5.65 0.46
N ALA A 46 -5.12 -5.72 1.66
CA ALA A 46 -4.15 -6.73 1.99
C ALA A 46 -4.75 -8.14 1.88
N GLU A 47 -4.06 -9.02 1.14
CA GLU A 47 -4.38 -10.44 1.11
C GLU A 47 -3.62 -11.19 2.23
N PRO A 48 -4.22 -12.23 2.81
CA PRO A 48 -3.53 -13.06 3.80
C PRO A 48 -2.38 -13.83 3.15
N VAL A 49 -1.26 -13.92 3.86
CA VAL A 49 -0.09 -14.68 3.38
C VAL A 49 -0.19 -16.16 3.69
N ALA A 50 -1.00 -16.52 4.68
CA ALA A 50 -1.25 -17.88 5.08
C ALA A 50 -2.57 -17.96 5.85
N TRP A 51 -2.99 -19.19 6.13
CA TRP A 51 -4.20 -19.48 6.89
C TRP A 51 -3.86 -20.38 8.06
N THR A 52 -4.73 -20.41 9.06
CA THR A 52 -4.67 -21.28 10.24
C THR A 52 -6.09 -21.53 10.77
N SER A 53 -6.21 -22.15 11.95
CA SER A 53 -7.48 -22.38 12.64
C SER A 53 -7.46 -21.79 14.05
N GLU A 54 -8.63 -21.57 14.64
CA GLU A 54 -8.74 -21.12 16.03
C GLU A 54 -8.06 -22.09 17.02
N GLY A 55 -8.16 -23.40 16.78
CA GLY A 55 -7.49 -24.42 17.59
C GLY A 55 -5.97 -24.30 17.54
N ALA A 56 -5.40 -24.15 16.33
CA ALA A 56 -3.97 -23.95 16.15
C ALA A 56 -3.48 -22.64 16.80
N LEU A 57 -4.29 -21.58 16.81
CA LEU A 57 -3.97 -20.35 17.54
C LEU A 57 -4.01 -20.54 19.06
N ALA A 58 -4.94 -21.35 19.57
CA ALA A 58 -5.01 -21.69 20.99
C ALA A 58 -3.78 -22.51 21.45
N GLU A 59 -3.33 -23.45 20.62
CA GLU A 59 -2.07 -24.20 20.85
C GLU A 59 -0.87 -23.25 20.93
N VAL A 60 -0.72 -22.32 19.97
CA VAL A 60 0.33 -21.29 20.00
C VAL A 60 0.26 -20.44 21.25
N TYR A 61 -0.95 -20.04 21.68
CA TYR A 61 -1.14 -19.27 22.91
C TYR A 61 -0.67 -20.04 24.16
N CYS A 62 -0.82 -21.37 24.17
CA CYS A 62 -0.34 -22.26 25.23
C CYS A 62 1.17 -22.59 25.12
N GLY A 63 1.88 -22.03 24.14
CA GLY A 63 3.31 -22.27 23.91
C GLY A 63 3.62 -23.50 23.05
N GLU A 64 2.62 -24.05 22.38
CA GLU A 64 2.77 -25.18 21.46
C GLU A 64 2.90 -24.72 19.99
N THR A 65 3.13 -25.68 19.08
CA THR A 65 3.27 -25.39 17.65
C THR A 65 1.92 -25.42 16.95
N GLY A 66 1.49 -24.29 16.36
CA GLY A 66 0.29 -24.23 15.52
C GLY A 66 0.56 -24.53 14.05
N VAL A 67 -0.45 -25.08 13.36
CA VAL A 67 -0.39 -25.40 11.92
C VAL A 67 -0.71 -24.16 11.06
N ILE A 68 0.08 -23.94 10.01
CA ILE A 68 -0.09 -22.86 9.03
C ILE A 68 -0.01 -23.44 7.62
N GLY A 69 -0.83 -22.93 6.68
CA GLY A 69 -0.90 -23.46 5.32
C GLY A 69 -1.97 -22.81 4.44
N PRO A 70 -2.36 -23.47 3.32
CA PRO A 70 -3.38 -22.96 2.40
C PRO A 70 -4.78 -22.91 3.05
N LYS A 71 -5.61 -21.95 2.60
CA LYS A 71 -7.01 -21.83 3.02
C LYS A 71 -7.75 -23.16 2.84
N TYR A 72 -8.63 -23.48 3.79
CA TYR A 72 -9.45 -24.70 3.84
C TYR A 72 -8.69 -26.01 4.12
N ILE A 73 -7.36 -26.03 3.98
CA ILE A 73 -6.54 -27.20 4.36
C ILE A 73 -6.24 -27.18 5.86
N VAL A 74 -5.89 -26.00 6.38
CA VAL A 74 -5.49 -25.82 7.79
C VAL A 74 -6.50 -25.02 8.61
N GLY A 75 -7.51 -24.45 7.95
CA GLY A 75 -8.54 -23.60 8.54
C GLY A 75 -8.87 -22.38 7.66
N ASP A 76 -9.65 -21.47 8.23
CA ASP A 76 -10.17 -20.26 7.59
C ASP A 76 -9.83 -18.98 8.36
N VAL A 77 -8.92 -19.04 9.33
CA VAL A 77 -8.38 -17.86 10.01
C VAL A 77 -7.25 -17.27 9.17
N PRO A 78 -7.39 -16.05 8.63
CA PRO A 78 -6.36 -15.43 7.80
C PRO A 78 -5.21 -14.87 8.65
N LEU A 79 -3.97 -15.14 8.24
CA LEU A 79 -2.76 -14.55 8.80
C LEU A 79 -2.21 -13.50 7.82
N TYR A 80 -2.15 -12.26 8.28
CA TYR A 80 -1.60 -11.14 7.51
C TYR A 80 -0.17 -10.86 7.94
N ARG A 81 0.68 -10.46 7.00
CA ARG A 81 1.95 -9.83 7.36
C ARG A 81 1.66 -8.50 8.05
N HIS A 82 2.59 -8.08 8.91
CA HIS A 82 2.59 -6.71 9.39
C HIS A 82 2.52 -5.76 8.18
N ALA A 83 1.66 -4.74 8.26
CA ALA A 83 1.49 -3.74 7.21
C ALA A 83 2.87 -3.15 6.89
N GLN A 84 3.38 -3.46 5.71
CA GLN A 84 4.59 -2.79 5.22
C GLN A 84 4.16 -1.37 4.84
N PRO A 85 4.88 -0.33 5.28
CA PRO A 85 4.67 1.00 4.75
C PRO A 85 4.69 0.92 3.23
N ALA A 86 3.66 1.47 2.57
CA ALA A 86 3.66 1.56 1.11
C ALA A 86 4.98 2.22 0.66
N PRO A 87 5.62 1.77 -0.43
CA PRO A 87 6.81 2.42 -0.95
C PRO A 87 6.50 3.91 -1.18
N VAL A 88 7.06 4.78 -0.33
CA VAL A 88 6.89 6.23 -0.46
C VAL A 88 7.78 6.69 -1.61
N VAL A 89 7.27 6.58 -2.83
CA VAL A 89 7.93 7.16 -4.00
C VAL A 89 7.48 8.61 -4.11
N PRO A 90 8.41 9.58 -4.00
CA PRO A 90 8.08 11.00 -4.11
C PRO A 90 7.25 11.28 -5.37
N GLU A 91 6.28 12.19 -5.29
CA GLU A 91 5.52 12.59 -6.47
C GLU A 91 6.40 13.38 -7.44
N GLU A 92 7.18 14.32 -6.88
CA GLU A 92 8.14 15.11 -7.62
C GLU A 92 9.50 14.43 -7.75
N MET A 93 10.16 14.63 -8.89
CA MET A 93 11.53 14.17 -9.09
C MET A 93 12.47 14.87 -8.09
N PRO A 94 13.25 14.11 -7.29
CA PRO A 94 14.17 14.69 -6.32
C PRO A 94 15.17 15.68 -6.96
N LYS A 95 15.49 16.76 -6.23
CA LYS A 95 16.45 17.77 -6.69
C LYS A 95 17.81 17.13 -6.98
N GLY A 96 18.36 17.40 -8.16
CA GLY A 96 19.64 16.85 -8.60
C GLY A 96 19.53 15.50 -9.34
N LEU A 97 18.42 14.77 -9.22
CA LEU A 97 18.24 13.50 -9.92
C LEU A 97 18.14 13.69 -11.43
N ALA A 98 17.51 14.78 -11.89
CA ALA A 98 17.43 15.12 -13.31
C ALA A 98 18.81 15.16 -13.99
N GLY A 99 19.79 15.78 -13.34
CA GLY A 99 21.15 15.86 -13.87
C GLY A 99 21.86 14.51 -13.91
N GLN A 100 21.59 13.64 -12.93
CA GLN A 100 22.14 12.28 -12.92
C GLN A 100 21.56 11.42 -14.04
N ILE A 101 20.24 11.50 -14.27
CA ILE A 101 19.56 10.80 -15.37
C ILE A 101 20.11 11.26 -16.72
N VAL A 102 20.25 12.57 -16.92
CA VAL A 102 20.80 13.14 -18.16
C VAL A 102 22.25 12.73 -18.37
N SER A 103 23.07 12.70 -17.32
CA SER A 103 24.49 12.30 -17.38
C SER A 103 24.69 10.83 -17.79
N LEU A 104 23.79 9.94 -17.35
CA LEU A 104 23.80 8.51 -17.74
C LEU A 104 23.47 8.30 -19.23
N LEU A 105 22.72 9.23 -19.82
CA LEU A 105 22.42 9.23 -21.25
C LEU A 105 23.57 9.93 -21.98
N ALA A 106 24.61 9.16 -22.31
CA ALA A 106 25.87 9.60 -22.92
C ALA A 106 25.77 10.46 -24.21
N HIS A 107 24.56 10.67 -24.75
CA HIS A 107 24.27 11.64 -25.79
C HIS A 107 23.29 12.69 -25.26
N ASN A 108 23.75 13.95 -25.27
CA ASN A 108 23.16 15.20 -24.79
C ASN A 108 21.77 15.57 -25.40
N ILE A 109 20.84 14.61 -25.47
CA ILE A 109 19.44 14.79 -25.90
C ILE A 109 18.52 14.95 -24.66
N GLY A 110 19.06 14.78 -23.46
CA GLY A 110 18.31 14.80 -22.20
C GLY A 110 17.91 16.21 -21.77
N ASP A 111 16.81 16.72 -22.31
CA ASP A 111 16.06 17.81 -21.67
C ASP A 111 15.51 17.32 -20.31
N LYS A 112 15.32 18.23 -19.35
CA LYS A 112 14.63 17.98 -18.07
C LYS A 112 13.30 17.25 -18.29
N PHE A 113 12.66 17.47 -19.44
CA PHE A 113 11.46 16.77 -19.85
C PHE A 113 11.63 15.25 -20.01
N LEU A 114 12.75 14.79 -20.58
CA LEU A 114 13.03 13.35 -20.71
C LEU A 114 13.32 12.73 -19.34
N ALA A 115 14.06 13.42 -18.49
CA ALA A 115 14.30 12.97 -17.12
C ALA A 115 13.00 12.82 -16.31
N GLN A 116 12.06 13.76 -16.46
CA GLN A 116 10.74 13.68 -15.84
C GLN A 116 9.93 12.48 -16.34
N LYS A 117 9.96 12.20 -17.66
CA LYS A 117 9.30 11.00 -18.20
C LYS A 117 9.87 9.70 -17.64
N ILE A 118 11.19 9.60 -17.54
CA ILE A 118 11.87 8.44 -16.95
C ILE A 118 11.49 8.30 -15.48
N TRP A 119 11.51 9.39 -14.71
CA TRP A 119 11.05 9.40 -13.33
C TRP A 119 9.61 8.90 -13.19
N ASN A 120 8.69 9.43 -14.00
CA ASN A 120 7.28 9.04 -13.94
C ASN A 120 7.09 7.55 -14.28
N ALA A 121 7.83 7.02 -15.26
CA ALA A 121 7.76 5.60 -15.63
C ALA A 121 8.31 4.70 -14.50
N CYS A 122 9.47 5.05 -13.93
CA CYS A 122 10.05 4.32 -12.81
C CYS A 122 9.14 4.40 -11.56
N ARG A 123 8.57 5.57 -11.28
CA ARG A 123 7.59 5.75 -10.19
C ARG A 123 6.37 4.88 -10.39
N ALA A 124 5.81 4.85 -11.60
CA ALA A 124 4.68 3.99 -11.91
C ALA A 124 5.02 2.50 -11.71
N ALA A 125 6.22 2.07 -12.10
CA ALA A 125 6.68 0.69 -11.90
C ALA A 125 7.00 0.35 -10.44
N MET A 126 7.40 1.32 -9.61
CA MET A 126 7.60 1.12 -8.17
C MET A 126 6.30 1.12 -7.37
N LEU A 127 5.22 1.66 -7.96
CA LEU A 127 3.87 1.72 -7.37
C LEU A 127 2.91 0.67 -7.96
N SER A 128 3.37 -0.15 -8.92
CA SER A 128 2.65 -1.30 -9.47
C SER A 128 2.96 -2.57 -8.70
#